data_AF-F3GKG0-F1
#
_entry.id   AF-F3GKG0-F1
#
_cell.length_a   1.000
_cell.length_b   1.000
_cell.length_c   1.000
_cell.angle_alpha   90.00
_cell.angle_beta   90.00
_cell.angle_gamma   90.00
#
_symmetry.space_group_name_H-M   'P 1'
#
loop_
_entity.id
_entity.type
_entity.pdbx_description
1 polymer ?
#
loop_
_entity_poly.entity_id
_entity_poly.type
_entity_poly.pdbx_seq_one_letter_code
_entity_poly.pdbx_strand_id
1 'polypeptide(L)' 'MVLLVCAACFFWLRQLMMRRLGGCTGDTAGALLELLELAVLLTLALL' A
#
# COMPACT_ATOMS: atom_id res chain seq x y z
N MET A 1 0.41 -15.90 -0.40
CA MET A 1 -0.45 -15.13 -1.33
C MET A 1 -0.65 -13.71 -0.81
N VAL A 2 -1.19 -13.57 0.41
CA VAL A 2 -1.35 -12.26 1.10
C VAL A 2 -0.07 -11.43 1.13
N LEU A 3 1.07 -12.02 1.51
CA LEU A 3 2.37 -11.31 1.54
C LEU A 3 2.81 -10.78 0.17
N LEU A 4 2.46 -11.46 -0.92
CA LEU A 4 2.77 -11.01 -2.28
C LEU A 4 1.89 -9.81 -2.68
N VAL A 5 0.60 -9.87 -2.35
CA VAL A 5 -0.33 -8.74 -2.55
C VAL A 5 0.13 -7.51 -1.75
N CYS A 6 0.51 -7.73 -0.49
CA CYS A 6 1.04 -6.70 0.40
C CYS A 6 2.29 -6.02 -0.20
N ALA A 7 3.28 -6.82 -0.59
CA ALA A 7 4.51 -6.30 -1.20
C ALA A 7 4.22 -5.54 -2.51
N ALA A 8 3.38 -6.10 -3.38
CA ALA A 8 3.01 -5.46 -4.65
C ALA A 8 2.31 -4.11 -4.43
N CYS A 9 1.30 -4.05 -3.55
CA CYS A 9 0.61 -2.80 -3.18
C CYS A 9 1.58 -1.77 -2.59
N PHE A 10 2.44 -2.18 -1.66
CA PHE A 10 3.41 -1.30 -1.01
C PHE A 10 4.35 -0.64 -2.03
N PHE A 11 5.03 -1.45 -2.86
CA PHE A 11 5.99 -0.92 -3.84
C PHE A 11 5.31 -0.07 -4.91
N TRP A 12 4.11 -0.46 -5.35
CA TRP A 12 3.33 0.30 -6.33
C TRP A 12 2.91 1.67 -5.79
N LEU A 13 2.27 1.70 -4.61
CA LEU A 13 1.80 2.94 -3.98
C LEU A 13 2.96 3.87 -3.64
N ARG A 14 4.06 3.32 -3.09
CA ARG A 14 5.27 4.09 -2.81
C ARG A 14 5.85 4.70 -4.08
N GLN A 15 5.90 3.95 -5.18
CA GLN A 15 6.39 4.50 -6.45
C GLN A 15 5.48 5.61 -7.00
N LEU A 16 4.17 5.46 -6.86
CA LEU A 16 3.18 6.50 -7.20
C LEU A 16 3.42 7.77 -6.39
N MET A 17 3.66 7.66 -5.08
CA MET A 17 3.96 8.80 -4.21
C MET A 17 5.25 9.50 -4.61
N MET A 18 6.33 8.75 -4.82
CA MET A 18 7.61 9.31 -5.29
C MET A 18 7.45 10.07 -6.61
N ARG A 19 6.63 9.55 -7.54
CA ARG A 19 6.39 10.18 -8.86
C ARG A 19 5.45 11.38 -8.81
N ARG A 20 4.41 11.36 -7.97
CA ARG A 20 3.36 12.38 -7.92
C ARG A 20 3.69 13.53 -6.96
N LEU A 21 4.30 13.19 -5.83
CA LEU A 21 4.49 14.08 -4.68
C LEU A 21 5.97 14.40 -4.44
N GLY A 22 6.90 13.73 -5.15
CA GLY A 22 8.34 13.92 -4.99
C GLY A 22 8.92 13.29 -3.72
N GLY A 23 8.15 12.48 -3.00
CA GLY A 23 8.53 11.90 -1.72
C GLY A 23 7.35 11.23 -1.00
N CYS A 24 7.56 10.88 0.26
CA CYS A 24 6.50 10.50 1.20
C CYS A 24 6.54 11.43 2.42
N THR A 25 5.41 12.04 2.74
CA THR A 25 5.14 12.74 4.01
C THR A 25 4.44 11.80 5.00
N GLY A 26 4.30 12.22 6.27
CA GLY A 26 3.59 11.46 7.30
C GLY A 26 2.16 11.06 6.89
N ASP A 27 1.38 12.00 6.31
CA ASP A 27 0.01 11.74 5.88
C ASP A 27 -0.07 10.68 4.77
N THR A 28 0.87 10.75 3.82
CA THR A 28 0.92 9.79 2.72
C THR A 28 1.37 8.41 3.19
N ALA A 29 2.30 8.35 4.15
CA ALA A 29 2.70 7.09 4.77
C ALA A 29 1.56 6.46 5.58
N GLY A 30 0.75 7.29 6.28
CA GLY A 30 -0.46 6.87 6.98
C GLY A 30 -1.50 6.27 6.03
N ALA A 31 -1.87 7.01 4.98
CA ALA A 31 -2.83 6.52 3.97
C ALA A 31 -2.32 5.27 3.24
N LEU A 32 -1.01 5.16 3.00
CA LEU A 32 -0.40 3.96 2.41
C LEU A 32 -0.59 2.74 3.33
N LEU A 33 -0.42 2.90 4.64
CA LEU A 33 -0.64 1.83 5.62
C LEU A 33 -2.11 1.40 5.68
N GLU A 34 -3.05 2.35 5.72
CA GLU A 34 -4.49 2.02 5.71
C GLU A 34 -4.89 1.24 4.46
N LEU A 35 -4.39 1.64 3.28
CA LEU A 35 -4.61 0.91 2.02
C LEU A 35 -3.98 -0.49 2.04
N LEU A 36 -2.82 -0.64 2.70
CA LEU A 36 -2.14 -1.91 2.84
C LEU A 36 -2.93 -2.86 3.75
N GLU A 37 -3.42 -2.37 4.89
CA GLU A 37 -4.30 -3.12 5.79
C GLU A 37 -5.58 -3.54 5.07
N LEU A 38 -6.20 -2.64 4.32
CA LEU A 38 -7.38 -2.94 3.51
C LEU A 38 -7.09 -4.03 2.46
N ALA A 39 -5.97 -3.95 1.75
CA ALA A 39 -5.58 -4.98 0.76
C ALA A 39 -5.36 -6.35 1.41
N VAL A 40 -4.75 -6.40 2.60
CA VAL A 40 -4.57 -7.63 3.38
C VAL A 40 -5.91 -8.20 3.81
N LEU A 41 -6.78 -7.39 4.42
CA LEU A 41 -8.11 -7.81 4.86
C LEU A 41 -8.96 -8.33 3.68
N LEU A 42 -8.93 -7.62 2.55
CA LEU A 42 -9.65 -8.04 1.34
C LEU A 42 -9.13 -9.38 0.81
N THR A 43 -7.80 -9.56 0.77
CA THR A 43 -7.19 -10.81 0.31
C THR A 43 -7.54 -11.97 1.24
N LEU A 44 -7.57 -11.75 2.56
CA LEU A 44 -7.97 -12.76 3.53
C LEU A 44 -9.47 -13.09 3.47
N ALA A 45 -10.32 -12.11 3.15
CA ALA A 45 -11.77 -12.32 3.05
C ALA A 45 -12.18 -13.05 1.77
N LEU A 46 -11.40 -12.92 0.70
CA LEU A 46 -11.67 -13.53 -0.61
C LEU A 46 -10.99 -14.90 -0.81
N LEU A 47 -10.06 -15.26 0.07
CA LEU A 47 -9.34 -16.54 0.06
C LEU A 47 -10.00 -17.55 1.00
#